data_AF-A0A544QLF1-F1
#
_entry.id   AF-A0A544QLF1-F1
#
_cell.length_a   1.000
_cell.length_b   1.000
_cell.length_c   1.000
_cell.angle_alpha   90.00
_cell.angle_beta   90.00
_cell.angle_gamma   90.00
#
_symmetry.space_group_name_H-M   'P 1'
#
loop_
_entity.id
_entity.type
_entity.pdbx_description
1 polymer ?
#
loop_
_entity_poly.entity_id
_entity_poly.type
_entity_poly.pdbx_seq_one_letter_code
_entity_poly.pdbx_strand_id
1 'polypeptide(L)'
;MSEIPLTDEETRAIFAGEAASNLRSLEQSEQEQIIKRLCSILESDAKPSSLRYERIGLLDIYAVGDQIRLYTKVVDEIPRGDAEYHLIYLFYIDDDHEYNQTDLATYSPAAEAKLQEATSLETVHDVEAYLDRMNAVDAADLRDLLD
;
A
#
# COMPACT_ATOMS: atom_id res chain seq x y z
N MET A 1 29.70 -16.13 -3.37
CA MET A 1 28.75 -15.00 -3.29
C MET A 1 27.49 -15.52 -3.94
N SER A 2 26.38 -15.65 -3.22
CA SER A 2 25.11 -16.05 -3.84
C SER A 2 24.69 -14.96 -4.81
N GLU A 3 24.40 -15.35 -6.05
CA GLU A 3 23.63 -14.54 -6.98
C GLU A 3 22.27 -14.33 -6.34
N ILE A 4 22.00 -13.10 -5.88
CA ILE A 4 20.66 -12.70 -5.48
C ILE A 4 19.89 -12.63 -6.80
N PRO A 5 18.88 -13.47 -7.04
CA PRO A 5 18.03 -13.29 -8.20
C PRO A 5 17.34 -11.93 -8.02
N LEU A 6 17.56 -11.02 -8.97
CA LEU A 6 16.67 -9.89 -9.18
C LEU A 6 15.35 -10.50 -9.62
N THR A 7 14.48 -10.78 -8.65
CA THR A 7 13.09 -11.04 -8.97
C THR A 7 12.51 -9.66 -9.29
N ASP A 8 12.09 -9.46 -10.54
CA ASP A 8 11.49 -8.21 -11.05
C ASP A 8 10.09 -7.97 -10.43
N GLU A 9 9.92 -8.23 -9.12
CA GLU A 9 8.65 -8.10 -8.44
C GLU A 9 8.29 -6.63 -8.30
N GLU A 10 7.13 -6.23 -8.79
CA GLU A 10 6.68 -4.85 -8.76
C GLU A 10 5.70 -4.61 -7.61
N THR A 11 5.92 -3.55 -6.84
CA THR A 11 4.95 -3.13 -5.83
C THR A 11 4.06 -2.02 -6.39
N ARG A 12 2.74 -2.19 -6.25
CA ARG A 12 1.73 -1.20 -6.68
C ARG A 12 0.89 -0.74 -5.49
N ALA A 13 0.56 0.55 -5.43
CA ALA A 13 -0.32 1.11 -4.41
C ALA A 13 -1.71 1.41 -4.98
N ILE A 14 -2.75 1.19 -4.18
CA ILE A 14 -4.13 1.55 -4.50
C ILE A 14 -4.66 2.41 -3.36
N PHE A 15 -5.05 3.64 -3.67
CA PHE A 15 -5.78 4.50 -2.73
C PHE A 15 -7.22 4.00 -2.60
N ALA A 16 -7.47 3.20 -1.58
CA ALA A 16 -8.76 2.67 -1.22
C ALA A 16 -9.45 3.55 -0.16
N GLY A 17 -10.77 3.45 -0.04
CA GLY A 17 -11.51 4.16 1.00
C GLY A 17 -11.32 5.68 0.95
N GLU A 18 -10.87 6.26 2.06
CA GLU A 18 -10.79 7.71 2.25
C GLU A 18 -9.38 8.27 2.00
N ALA A 19 -8.38 7.41 1.82
CA ALA A 19 -6.97 7.80 1.75
C ALA A 19 -6.67 8.90 0.73
N ALA A 20 -7.28 8.86 -0.46
CA ALA A 20 -7.07 9.90 -1.47
C ALA A 20 -7.62 11.27 -1.01
N SER A 21 -8.75 11.26 -0.30
CA SER A 21 -9.33 12.47 0.29
C SER A 21 -8.52 12.95 1.50
N ASN A 22 -8.07 12.05 2.37
CA ASN A 22 -7.20 12.40 3.50
C ASN A 22 -5.91 13.04 2.99
N LEU A 23 -5.24 12.44 1.99
CA LEU A 23 -4.00 12.99 1.43
C LEU A 23 -4.22 14.43 0.93
N ARG A 24 -5.31 14.69 0.21
CA ARG A 24 -5.60 16.03 -0.33
C ARG A 24 -5.94 17.07 0.74
N SER A 25 -6.36 16.67 1.94
CA SER A 25 -6.68 17.60 3.03
C SER A 25 -5.47 18.00 3.88
N LEU A 26 -4.36 17.27 3.77
CA LEU A 26 -3.14 17.53 4.54
C LEU A 26 -2.37 18.76 4.03
N GLU A 27 -1.46 19.27 4.86
CA GLU A 27 -0.54 20.31 4.41
C GLU A 27 0.43 19.76 3.34
N GLN A 28 0.91 20.63 2.46
CA GLN A 28 1.79 20.23 1.36
C GLN A 28 3.04 19.48 1.85
N SER A 29 3.63 19.91 2.96
CA SER A 29 4.80 19.26 3.58
C SER A 29 4.51 17.83 4.06
N GLU A 30 3.29 17.55 4.50
CA GLU A 30 2.85 16.22 4.96
C GLU A 30 2.55 15.32 3.76
N GLN A 31 1.86 15.87 2.74
CA GLN A 31 1.64 15.18 1.48
C GLN A 31 2.97 14.73 0.86
N GLU A 32 3.96 15.62 0.79
CA GLU A 32 5.28 15.29 0.30
C GLU A 32 5.96 14.17 1.10
N GLN A 33 5.86 14.20 2.43
CA GLN A 33 6.45 13.16 3.29
C GLN A 33 5.79 11.81 3.06
N ILE A 34 4.47 11.76 2.93
CA ILE A 34 3.72 10.54 2.65
C ILE A 34 4.09 9.99 1.28
N ILE A 35 4.09 10.84 0.25
CA ILE A 35 4.43 10.44 -1.12
C ILE A 35 5.87 9.93 -1.17
N LYS A 36 6.84 10.63 -0.59
CA LYS A 36 8.24 10.18 -0.50
C LYS A 36 8.36 8.83 0.22
N ARG A 37 7.59 8.63 1.29
CA ARG A 37 7.59 7.35 2.03
C ARG A 37 6.98 6.23 1.20
N LEU A 38 5.87 6.47 0.50
CA LEU A 38 5.26 5.49 -0.40
C LEU A 38 6.21 5.13 -1.53
N CYS A 39 6.82 6.10 -2.23
CA CYS A 39 7.83 5.82 -3.26
C CYS A 39 8.96 4.94 -2.72
N SER A 40 9.50 5.26 -1.54
CA SER A 40 10.55 4.44 -0.90
C SER A 40 10.11 3.00 -0.62
N ILE A 41 8.83 2.75 -0.37
CA ILE A 41 8.30 1.40 -0.16
C ILE A 41 8.12 0.70 -1.51
N LEU A 42 7.53 1.39 -2.50
CA LEU A 42 7.25 0.82 -3.82
C LEU A 42 8.51 0.41 -4.59
N GLU A 43 9.62 1.08 -4.32
CA GLU A 43 10.92 0.82 -4.96
C GLU A 43 11.86 -0.05 -4.12
N SER A 44 11.38 -0.55 -2.99
CA SER A 44 12.21 -1.39 -2.15
C SER A 44 12.32 -2.79 -2.72
N ASP A 45 13.54 -3.34 -2.74
CA ASP A 45 13.77 -4.77 -3.01
C ASP A 45 13.18 -5.69 -1.93
N ALA A 46 12.77 -5.12 -0.78
CA ALA A 46 12.16 -5.88 0.30
C ALA A 46 10.63 -5.94 0.10
N LYS A 47 10.04 -7.11 0.40
CA LYS A 47 8.58 -7.27 0.41
C LYS A 47 7.91 -6.17 1.22
N PRO A 48 6.87 -5.51 0.71
CA PRO A 48 6.27 -4.37 1.38
C PRO A 48 5.74 -4.74 2.78
N SER A 49 5.29 -5.97 3.00
CA SER A 49 4.84 -6.38 4.33
C SER A 49 5.96 -6.39 5.38
N SER A 50 7.22 -6.57 4.97
CA SER A 50 8.38 -6.56 5.86
C SER A 50 8.76 -5.15 6.33
N LEU A 51 8.30 -4.12 5.61
CA LEU A 51 8.58 -2.71 5.89
C LEU A 51 7.54 -2.06 6.83
N ARG A 52 6.52 -2.83 7.26
CA ARG A 52 5.46 -2.34 8.14
C ARG A 52 6.03 -1.99 9.52
N TYR A 53 5.49 -0.92 10.09
CA TYR A 53 5.80 -0.49 11.45
C TYR A 53 5.08 -1.36 12.48
N GLU A 54 3.79 -1.60 12.27
CA GLU A 54 2.93 -2.37 13.17
C GLU A 54 1.87 -3.12 12.38
N ARG A 55 1.25 -4.11 13.03
CA ARG A 55 0.07 -4.81 12.49
C ARG A 55 -1.03 -4.86 13.54
N ILE A 56 -2.24 -4.42 13.14
CA ILE A 56 -3.44 -4.49 13.97
C ILE A 56 -4.49 -5.32 13.22
N GLY A 57 -4.72 -6.55 13.68
CA GLY A 57 -5.61 -7.49 13.00
C GLY A 57 -5.14 -7.79 11.56
N LEU A 58 -5.95 -7.40 10.57
CA LEU A 58 -5.62 -7.55 9.16
C LEU A 58 -4.89 -6.35 8.56
N LEU A 59 -4.85 -5.21 9.26
CA LEU A 59 -4.25 -3.98 8.78
C LEU A 59 -2.76 -3.96 9.07
N ASP A 60 -2.00 -3.56 8.06
CA ASP A 60 -0.57 -3.31 8.10
C ASP A 60 -0.38 -1.79 8.18
N ILE A 61 0.38 -1.30 9.16
CA ILE A 61 0.56 0.13 9.41
C ILE A 61 1.97 0.53 8.98
N TYR A 62 2.08 1.56 8.14
CA TYR A 62 3.36 2.24 7.91
C TYR A 62 3.42 3.54 8.69
N ALA A 63 4.59 3.83 9.25
CA ALA A 63 4.89 5.13 9.85
C ALA A 63 5.53 6.06 8.81
N VAL A 64 5.11 7.33 8.83
CA VAL A 64 5.68 8.44 8.06
C VAL A 64 6.09 9.51 9.07
N GLY A 65 7.40 9.71 9.23
CA GLY A 65 7.91 10.54 10.33
C GLY A 65 7.45 10.01 11.69
N ASP A 66 7.26 10.92 12.65
CA ASP A 66 6.87 10.54 14.01
C ASP A 66 5.34 10.46 14.18
N GLN A 67 4.59 11.28 13.44
CA GLN A 67 3.15 11.49 13.69
C GLN A 67 2.24 10.75 12.72
N ILE A 68 2.59 10.67 11.43
CA ILE A 68 1.64 10.17 10.43
C ILE A 68 1.65 8.63 10.41
N ARG A 69 0.46 8.02 10.33
CA ARG A 69 0.25 6.57 10.17
C ARG A 69 -0.60 6.29 8.94
N LEU A 70 -0.13 5.33 8.15
CA LEU A 70 -0.81 4.85 6.95
C LEU A 70 -1.45 3.51 7.25
N TYR A 71 -2.78 3.45 7.23
CA TYR A 71 -3.52 2.22 7.47
C TYR A 71 -3.72 1.50 6.14
N THR A 72 -3.06 0.35 6.01
CA THR A 72 -3.02 -0.39 4.75
C THR A 72 -3.46 -1.84 4.91
N LYS A 73 -3.76 -2.48 3.79
CA LYS A 73 -3.63 -3.92 3.66
C LYS A 73 -2.53 -4.21 2.65
N VAL A 74 -1.52 -4.96 3.07
CA VAL A 74 -0.46 -5.44 2.18
C VAL A 74 -0.73 -6.87 1.77
N VAL A 75 -0.58 -7.15 0.48
CA VAL A 75 -0.65 -8.50 -0.10
C VAL A 75 0.61 -8.70 -0.94
N ASP A 76 1.52 -9.52 -0.43
CA ASP A 76 2.74 -9.87 -1.14
C ASP A 76 2.50 -11.07 -2.08
N GLU A 77 3.33 -11.18 -3.12
CA GLU A 77 3.51 -12.37 -3.96
C GLU A 77 2.24 -12.84 -4.68
N ILE A 78 1.67 -11.95 -5.51
CA ILE A 78 0.53 -12.25 -6.36
C ILE A 78 0.88 -12.21 -7.86
N PRO A 79 0.19 -12.99 -8.71
CA PRO A 79 -0.67 -14.12 -8.34
C PRO A 79 0.13 -15.25 -7.64
N ARG A 80 -0.58 -16.14 -6.94
CA ARG A 80 0.09 -17.25 -6.25
C ARG A 80 0.75 -18.21 -7.25
N GLY A 81 2.05 -18.44 -7.08
CA GLY A 81 2.83 -19.37 -7.91
C GLY A 81 3.57 -18.71 -9.07
N ASP A 82 3.26 -17.44 -9.36
CA ASP A 82 3.96 -16.59 -10.32
C ASP A 82 4.00 -15.16 -9.75
N ALA A 83 4.80 -14.99 -8.69
CA ALA A 83 4.75 -13.87 -7.75
C ALA A 83 5.41 -12.60 -8.31
N GLU A 84 4.82 -12.00 -9.35
CA GLU A 84 5.37 -10.82 -10.02
C GLU A 84 4.96 -9.50 -9.34
N TYR A 85 3.90 -9.49 -8.53
CA TYR A 85 3.38 -8.26 -7.94
C TYR A 85 3.20 -8.34 -6.42
N HIS A 86 3.33 -7.17 -5.79
CA HIS A 86 2.87 -6.89 -4.43
C HIS A 86 1.87 -5.74 -4.46
N LEU A 87 0.81 -5.79 -3.63
CA LEU A 87 -0.21 -4.74 -3.54
C LEU A 87 -0.24 -4.10 -2.16
N ILE A 88 -0.33 -2.77 -2.15
CA ILE A 88 -0.61 -1.97 -0.96
C ILE A 88 -1.95 -1.26 -1.15
N TYR A 89 -2.98 -1.70 -0.44
CA TYR A 89 -4.25 -0.99 -0.35
C TYR A 89 -4.19 0.01 0.79
N LEU A 90 -4.09 1.30 0.49
CA LEU A 90 -4.08 2.37 1.48
C LEU A 90 -5.52 2.81 1.75
N PHE A 91 -6.05 2.58 2.95
CA PHE A 91 -7.44 2.89 3.29
C PHE A 91 -7.61 4.27 3.93
N TYR A 92 -6.65 4.67 4.76
CA TYR A 92 -6.74 5.86 5.59
C TYR A 92 -5.35 6.40 5.96
N ILE A 93 -5.28 7.71 6.15
CA ILE A 93 -4.08 8.44 6.60
C ILE A 93 -4.44 9.21 7.89
N ASP A 94 -3.75 8.87 8.97
CA ASP A 94 -3.90 9.45 10.31
C ASP A 94 -2.71 10.38 10.59
N ASP A 95 -2.95 11.69 10.64
CA ASP A 95 -1.97 12.74 10.88
C ASP A 95 -2.02 13.34 12.30
N ASP A 96 -3.10 13.13 13.04
CA ASP A 96 -3.34 13.75 14.35
C ASP A 96 -3.38 12.76 15.53
N HIS A 97 -3.26 11.45 15.27
CA HIS A 97 -3.38 10.39 16.27
C HIS A 97 -4.70 10.39 17.05
N GLU A 98 -5.77 11.03 16.55
CA GLU A 98 -7.06 11.08 17.23
C GLU A 98 -7.84 9.75 17.15
N TYR A 99 -7.23 8.69 16.62
CA TYR A 99 -7.88 7.43 16.33
C TYR A 99 -8.55 6.77 17.54
N ASN A 100 -9.86 6.59 17.40
CA ASN A 100 -10.69 5.81 18.31
C ASN A 100 -10.80 4.37 17.78
N GLN A 101 -10.93 3.38 18.67
CA GLN A 101 -11.02 1.95 18.30
C GLN A 101 -12.13 1.61 17.28
N THR A 102 -13.09 2.52 17.08
CA THR A 102 -14.20 2.41 16.12
C THR A 102 -13.74 2.31 14.67
N ASP A 103 -12.71 3.03 14.26
CA ASP A 103 -12.31 3.11 12.85
C ASP A 103 -11.57 1.84 12.38
N LEU A 104 -10.84 1.18 13.29
CA LEU A 104 -10.26 -0.14 13.07
C LEU A 104 -11.32 -1.22 12.75
N ALA A 105 -12.51 -1.09 13.32
CA ALA A 105 -13.63 -1.99 13.04
C ALA A 105 -14.21 -1.77 11.62
N THR A 106 -14.07 -0.56 11.07
CA THR A 106 -14.52 -0.22 9.71
C THR A 106 -13.56 -0.76 8.64
N TYR A 107 -12.25 -0.62 8.84
CA TYR A 107 -11.27 -1.00 7.82
C TYR A 107 -10.90 -2.49 7.84
N SER A 108 -11.11 -3.20 8.95
CA SER A 108 -10.81 -4.63 9.01
C SER A 108 -11.63 -5.47 7.98
N PRO A 109 -12.95 -5.27 7.84
CA PRO A 109 -13.73 -5.93 6.77
C PRO A 109 -13.29 -5.52 5.36
N ALA A 110 -12.95 -4.24 5.14
CA ALA A 110 -12.46 -3.76 3.85
C ALA A 110 -11.11 -4.41 3.47
N ALA A 111 -10.21 -4.54 4.44
CA ALA A 111 -8.94 -5.23 4.31
C ALA A 111 -9.12 -6.71 4.00
N GLU A 112 -10.09 -7.38 4.64
CA GLU A 112 -10.43 -8.77 4.34
C GLU A 112 -10.95 -8.93 2.91
N ALA A 113 -11.89 -8.07 2.49
CA ALA A 113 -12.43 -8.11 1.13
C ALA A 113 -11.33 -7.89 0.07
N LYS A 114 -10.41 -6.95 0.30
CA LYS A 114 -9.29 -6.70 -0.61
C LYS A 114 -8.26 -7.83 -0.63
N LEU A 115 -7.99 -8.45 0.51
CA LEU A 115 -7.16 -9.65 0.56
C LEU A 115 -7.79 -10.81 -0.24
N GLN A 116 -9.10 -11.05 -0.07
CA GLN A 116 -9.80 -12.10 -0.82
C GLN A 116 -9.81 -11.83 -2.32
N GLU A 117 -10.04 -10.58 -2.72
CA GLU A 117 -10.03 -10.17 -4.13
C GLU A 117 -8.63 -10.37 -4.75
N ALA A 118 -7.57 -9.85 -4.12
CA ALA A 118 -6.19 -9.98 -4.60
C ALA A 118 -5.74 -11.44 -4.70
N THR A 119 -6.07 -12.26 -3.70
CA THR A 119 -5.64 -13.67 -3.67
C THR A 119 -6.49 -14.59 -4.55
N SER A 120 -7.56 -14.07 -5.16
CA SER A 120 -8.35 -14.78 -6.18
C SER A 120 -7.83 -14.59 -7.60
N LEU A 121 -6.84 -13.72 -7.80
CA LEU A 121 -6.18 -13.50 -9.08
C LEU A 121 -5.21 -14.66 -9.34
N GLU A 122 -5.43 -15.39 -10.44
CA GLU A 122 -4.71 -16.63 -10.73
C GLU A 122 -3.54 -16.44 -11.71
N THR A 123 -3.57 -15.37 -12.50
CA THR A 123 -2.56 -15.08 -13.53
C THR A 123 -2.06 -13.64 -13.46
N VAL A 124 -0.86 -13.41 -13.99
CA VAL A 124 -0.25 -12.08 -14.14
C VAL A 124 -1.18 -11.13 -14.89
N HIS A 125 -1.79 -11.61 -15.99
CA HIS A 125 -2.77 -10.85 -16.75
C HIS A 125 -4.00 -10.45 -15.91
N ASP A 126 -4.47 -11.32 -15.02
CA ASP A 126 -5.59 -10.96 -14.13
C ASP A 126 -5.18 -9.86 -13.16
N VAL A 127 -3.94 -9.87 -12.68
CA VAL A 127 -3.37 -8.82 -11.84
C VAL A 127 -3.25 -7.50 -12.59
N GLU A 128 -2.71 -7.49 -13.81
CA GLU A 128 -2.61 -6.27 -14.63
C GLU A 128 -4.00 -5.66 -14.90
N ALA A 129 -4.98 -6.46 -15.33
CA ALA A 129 -6.34 -6.00 -15.54
C ALA A 129 -6.99 -5.49 -14.24
N TYR A 130 -6.64 -6.08 -13.10
CA TYR A 130 -7.06 -5.62 -11.79
C TYR A 130 -6.46 -4.26 -11.42
N LEU A 131 -5.15 -4.08 -11.62
CA LEU A 131 -4.41 -2.86 -11.36
C LEU A 131 -4.98 -1.68 -12.14
N ASP A 132 -5.21 -1.87 -13.44
CA ASP A 132 -5.81 -0.87 -14.32
C ASP A 132 -7.20 -0.46 -13.83
N ARG A 133 -8.06 -1.44 -13.52
CA ARG A 133 -9.42 -1.19 -13.03
C ARG A 133 -9.43 -0.41 -11.71
N MET A 134 -8.43 -0.65 -10.86
CA MET A 134 -8.30 -0.03 -9.55
C MET A 134 -7.55 1.32 -9.58
N ASN A 135 -7.05 1.75 -10.75
CA ASN A 135 -6.15 2.91 -10.89
C ASN A 135 -4.97 2.79 -9.92
N ALA A 136 -4.34 1.62 -9.89
CA ALA A 136 -3.15 1.41 -9.09
C ALA A 136 -2.01 2.31 -9.59
N VAL A 137 -1.20 2.79 -8.66
CA VAL A 137 -0.08 3.70 -8.94
C VAL A 137 1.25 3.02 -8.61
N ASP A 138 2.28 3.39 -9.36
CA ASP A 138 3.67 3.08 -9.03
C ASP A 138 4.42 4.29 -8.46
N ALA A 139 5.73 4.11 -8.25
CA ALA A 139 6.61 5.14 -7.76
C ALA A 139 6.82 6.29 -8.76
N ALA A 140 6.70 6.05 -10.07
CA ALA A 140 6.81 7.11 -11.08
C ALA A 140 5.56 8.00 -11.03
N ASP A 141 4.36 7.40 -11.02
CA ASP A 141 3.10 8.13 -10.88
C ASP A 141 3.09 9.01 -9.62
N LEU A 142 3.60 8.50 -8.50
CA LEU A 142 3.69 9.23 -7.24
C LEU A 142 4.72 10.37 -7.28
N ARG A 143 5.84 10.20 -7.99
CA ARG A 143 6.83 11.27 -8.13
C ARG A 143 6.32 12.43 -8.97
N ASP A 144 5.53 12.15 -10.00
CA ASP A 144 4.92 13.19 -10.84
C ASP A 144 3.97 14.10 -10.02
N LEU A 145 3.54 13.68 -8.83
CA LEU A 145 2.77 14.51 -7.90
C LEU A 145 3.64 15.45 -7.03
N LEU A 146 4.96 15.26 -7.00
CA LEU A 146 5.89 16.09 -6.23
C LEU A 146 6.46 17.27 -7.02
N ASP A 147 6.40 17.22 -8.35
CA ASP A 147 6.94 18.23 -9.28
C ASP A 147 5.91 19.33 -9.62
#